data_AF-A0A6L8GEV1-F1
#
_entry.id   AF-A0A6L8GEV1-F1
#
_cell.length_a   1.000
_cell.length_b   1.000
_cell.length_c   1.000
_cell.angle_alpha   90.00
_cell.angle_beta   90.00
_cell.angle_gamma   90.00
#
_symmetry.space_group_name_H-M   'P 1'
#
loop_
_entity.id
_entity.type
_entity.pdbx_description
1 polymer ?
#
loop_
_entity_poly.entity_id
_entity_poly.type
_entity_poly.pdbx_seq_one_letter_code
_entity_poly.pdbx_strand_id
1 'polypeptide(L)'
;MLRALGIFLLICVANPTLARQPLHENPPVVSAFYSLGLADEVRRNCAVIDARVFRAWRFLNSIERYARKSGYSEAEIDEFVENKAEKEKLRARIRADLA
;
A
#
# COMPACT_ATOMS: atom_id res chain seq x y z
N MET A 1 -46.85 30.96 -31.19
CA MET A 1 -46.82 29.75 -30.36
C MET A 1 -46.46 28.56 -31.24
N LEU A 2 -45.20 28.11 -31.24
CA LEU A 2 -44.86 26.79 -31.76
C LEU A 2 -43.72 26.22 -30.91
N ARG A 3 -44.02 25.06 -30.33
CA ARG A 3 -43.29 24.36 -29.29
C ARG A 3 -42.09 23.61 -29.87
N ALA A 4 -40.97 23.73 -29.15
CA ALA A 4 -40.02 22.67 -28.76
C ALA A 4 -39.78 21.49 -29.71
N LEU A 5 -38.52 21.34 -30.15
CA LEU A 5 -37.81 20.06 -30.07
C LEU A 5 -36.29 20.29 -30.05
N GLY A 6 -35.75 20.66 -28.89
CA GLY A 6 -34.31 20.72 -28.68
C GLY A 6 -33.77 19.31 -28.41
N ILE A 7 -33.00 18.76 -29.35
CA ILE A 7 -32.26 17.51 -29.16
C ILE A 7 -31.14 17.78 -28.13
N PHE A 8 -31.36 17.39 -26.88
CA PHE A 8 -30.34 17.42 -25.83
C PHE A 8 -29.47 16.17 -25.98
N LEU A 9 -28.36 16.30 -26.70
CA LEU A 9 -27.36 15.26 -26.89
C LEU A 9 -26.62 15.02 -25.56
N LEU A 10 -26.98 13.92 -24.88
CA LEU A 10 -26.35 13.50 -23.63
C LEU A 10 -24.94 12.94 -23.94
N ILE A 11 -23.91 13.76 -23.78
CA ILE A 11 -22.51 13.32 -23.95
C ILE A 11 -22.09 12.56 -22.68
N CYS A 12 -22.06 11.23 -22.76
CA CYS A 12 -21.45 10.40 -21.72
C CYS A 12 -19.92 10.56 -21.78
N VAL A 13 -19.36 11.35 -20.86
CA VAL A 13 -17.90 11.41 -20.68
C VAL A 13 -17.49 10.17 -19.90
N ALA A 14 -16.86 9.21 -20.57
CA ALA A 14 -16.21 8.09 -19.90
C ALA A 14 -14.97 8.61 -19.18
N ASN A 15 -15.03 8.72 -17.85
CA ASN A 15 -13.84 9.00 -17.06
C ASN A 15 -12.95 7.75 -17.09
N PRO A 16 -11.69 7.83 -17.56
CA PRO A 16 -10.77 6.72 -17.43
C PRO A 16 -10.60 6.42 -15.95
N THR A 17 -10.95 5.21 -15.53
CA THR A 17 -10.60 4.72 -14.20
C THR A 17 -9.08 4.55 -14.18
N LEU A 18 -8.38 5.45 -13.49
CA LEU A 18 -6.96 5.30 -13.26
C LEU A 18 -6.79 4.06 -12.38
N ALA A 19 -6.23 2.99 -12.95
CA ALA A 19 -6.01 1.76 -12.21
C ALA A 19 -5.18 2.08 -10.96
N ARG A 20 -5.64 1.57 -9.81
CA ARG A 20 -4.88 1.70 -8.55
C ARG A 20 -3.52 1.04 -8.73
N GLN A 21 -2.46 1.68 -8.22
CA GLN A 21 -1.14 1.05 -8.19
C GLN A 21 -1.21 -0.25 -7.37
N PRO A 22 -0.45 -1.29 -7.72
CA PRO A 22 -0.35 -2.48 -6.87
C PRO A 22 0.25 -2.09 -5.50
N LEU A 23 -0.10 -2.84 -4.45
CA LEU A 23 0.31 -2.48 -3.07
C LEU A 23 1.83 -2.39 -2.87
N HIS A 24 2.62 -3.15 -3.64
CA HIS A 24 4.08 -3.08 -3.62
C HIS A 24 4.68 -1.83 -4.30
N GLU A 25 3.86 -1.06 -5.01
CA GLU A 25 4.24 0.23 -5.61
C GLU A 25 3.56 1.43 -4.93
N ASN A 26 2.58 1.17 -4.04
CA ASN A 26 1.87 2.21 -3.32
C ASN A 26 2.79 2.90 -2.29
N PRO A 27 3.11 4.21 -2.42
CA PRO A 27 4.14 4.83 -1.59
C PRO A 27 3.86 4.81 -0.07
N PRO A 28 2.61 5.07 0.40
CA PRO A 28 2.27 4.91 1.81
C PRO A 28 2.52 3.50 2.36
N VAL A 29 2.16 2.47 1.59
CA VAL A 29 2.37 1.07 1.97
C VAL A 29 3.86 0.74 1.99
N VAL A 30 4.58 1.01 0.91
CA VAL A 30 6.03 0.73 0.80
C VAL A 30 6.82 1.43 1.92
N SER A 31 6.50 2.69 2.21
CA SER A 31 7.15 3.45 3.30
C SER A 31 6.91 2.83 4.68
N ALA A 32 5.69 2.35 4.93
CA ALA A 32 5.35 1.69 6.18
C ALA A 32 6.11 0.36 6.37
N PHE A 33 6.14 -0.47 5.32
CA PHE A 33 6.89 -1.73 5.36
C PHE A 33 8.41 -1.50 5.41
N TYR A 34 8.92 -0.46 4.76
CA TYR A 34 10.32 -0.05 4.88
C TYR A 34 10.66 0.30 6.34
N SER A 35 9.83 1.13 6.99
CA SER A 35 10.04 1.55 8.38
C SER A 35 10.03 0.37 9.36
N LEU A 36 9.11 -0.57 9.16
CA LEU A 36 9.06 -1.81 9.96
C LEU A 36 10.25 -2.72 9.70
N GLY A 37 10.63 -2.90 8.43
CA GLY A 37 11.78 -3.72 8.05
C GLY A 37 13.09 -3.15 8.59
N LEU A 38 13.28 -1.84 8.51
CA LEU A 38 14.42 -1.13 9.09
C LEU A 38 14.49 -1.35 10.60
N ALA A 39 13.36 -1.22 11.31
CA ALA A 39 13.29 -1.47 12.74
C ALA A 39 13.60 -2.94 13.10
N ASP A 40 13.16 -3.89 12.28
CA ASP A 40 13.48 -5.32 12.47
C ASP A 40 14.96 -5.61 12.24
N GLU A 41 15.57 -5.01 11.22
CA GLU A 41 17.00 -5.17 10.91
C GLU A 41 17.87 -4.60 12.04
N VAL A 42 17.55 -3.40 12.54
CA VAL A 42 18.23 -2.80 13.71
C VAL A 42 18.10 -3.71 14.94
N ARG A 43 16.89 -4.22 15.22
CA ARG A 43 16.65 -5.14 16.34
C ARG A 43 17.47 -6.43 16.24
N ARG A 44 17.62 -6.99 15.04
CA ARG A 44 18.42 -8.21 14.81
C ARG A 44 19.91 -7.99 15.06
N ASN A 45 20.41 -6.78 14.77
CA ASN A 45 21.82 -6.44 14.90
C ASN A 45 22.18 -5.81 16.26
N CYS A 46 21.19 -5.38 17.06
CA CYS A 46 21.41 -4.75 18.37
C CYS A 46 20.63 -5.48 19.48
N ALA A 47 21.31 -6.34 20.24
CA ALA A 47 20.70 -7.20 21.28
C ALA A 47 20.04 -6.43 22.45
N VAL A 48 20.31 -5.13 22.60
CA VAL A 48 19.71 -4.27 23.63
C VAL A 48 18.37 -3.67 23.22
N ILE A 49 17.96 -3.83 21.96
CA ILE A 49 16.72 -3.27 21.43
C ILE A 49 15.65 -4.36 21.38
N ASP A 50 14.58 -4.19 22.15
CA ASP A 50 13.43 -5.09 22.13
C ASP A 50 12.35 -4.68 21.11
N ALA A 51 11.65 -5.68 20.57
CA ALA A 51 10.51 -5.46 19.70
C ALA A 51 9.33 -4.86 20.47
N ARG A 52 8.81 -3.73 19.99
CA ARG A 52 7.54 -3.16 20.47
C ARG A 52 6.36 -3.81 19.75
N VAL A 53 6.13 -5.09 19.98
CA VAL A 53 5.19 -5.94 19.20
C VAL A 53 3.79 -5.33 19.14
N PHE A 54 3.24 -4.86 20.25
CA PHE A 54 1.92 -4.22 20.27
C PHE A 54 1.84 -2.98 19.36
N ARG A 55 2.90 -2.16 19.34
CA ARG A 55 2.98 -0.99 18.48
C ARG A 55 3.10 -1.38 17.00
N ALA A 56 3.94 -2.38 16.69
CA ALA A 56 4.09 -2.91 15.34
C ALA A 56 2.76 -3.49 14.81
N TRP A 57 2.07 -4.29 15.62
CA TRP A 57 0.74 -4.83 15.27
C TRP A 57 -0.30 -3.74 15.04
N ARG A 58 -0.39 -2.73 15.92
CA ARG A 58 -1.28 -1.58 15.73
C ARG A 58 -0.97 -0.82 14.43
N PHE A 59 0.31 -0.67 14.11
CA PHE A 59 0.75 -0.01 12.89
C PHE A 59 0.37 -0.83 11.64
N LEU A 60 0.66 -2.13 11.60
CA LEU A 60 0.24 -3.02 10.51
C LEU A 60 -1.26 -2.97 10.26
N ASN A 61 -2.08 -3.06 11.32
CA ASN A 61 -3.52 -2.91 11.21
C ASN A 61 -3.96 -1.55 10.62
N SER A 62 -3.19 -0.48 10.85
CA SER A 62 -3.49 0.82 10.26
C SER A 62 -3.21 0.85 8.75
N ILE A 63 -2.19 0.13 8.29
CA ILE A 63 -1.85 0.01 6.88
C ILE A 63 -2.86 -0.88 6.15
N GLU A 64 -3.28 -1.98 6.77
CA GLU A 64 -4.34 -2.83 6.23
C GLU A 64 -5.66 -2.07 6.09
N ARG A 65 -6.06 -1.30 7.12
CA ARG A 65 -7.24 -0.43 7.03
C ARG A 65 -7.08 0.64 5.94
N TYR A 66 -5.88 1.19 5.75
CA TYR A 66 -5.61 2.12 4.65
C TYR A 66 -5.84 1.42 3.30
N ALA A 67 -5.26 0.25 3.08
CA ALA A 67 -5.44 -0.52 1.85
C ALA A 67 -6.93 -0.82 1.57
N ARG A 68 -7.66 -1.34 2.57
CA ARG A 68 -9.11 -1.59 2.44
C ARG A 68 -9.88 -0.30 2.09
N LYS A 69 -9.58 0.82 2.75
CA LYS A 69 -10.20 2.13 2.45
C LYS A 69 -9.84 2.67 1.07
N SER A 70 -8.66 2.34 0.56
CA SER A 70 -8.21 2.65 -0.79
C SER A 70 -8.81 1.73 -1.86
N GLY A 71 -9.67 0.78 -1.47
CA GLY A 71 -10.41 -0.07 -2.40
C GLY A 71 -9.69 -1.35 -2.82
N TYR A 72 -8.61 -1.74 -2.13
CA TYR A 72 -7.98 -3.04 -2.33
C TYR A 72 -8.79 -4.13 -1.62
N SER A 73 -8.99 -5.25 -2.32
CA SER A 73 -9.63 -6.46 -1.80
C SER A 73 -8.71 -7.21 -0.83
N GLU A 74 -9.29 -8.11 -0.03
CA GLU A 74 -8.50 -9.00 0.83
C GLU A 74 -7.53 -9.87 0.01
N ALA A 75 -7.96 -10.38 -1.14
CA ALA A 75 -7.09 -11.17 -2.03
C ALA A 75 -5.88 -10.36 -2.54
N GLU A 76 -6.06 -9.09 -2.92
CA GLU A 76 -4.95 -8.20 -3.31
C GLU A 76 -3.97 -7.96 -2.13
N ILE A 77 -4.50 -7.86 -0.91
CA ILE A 77 -3.69 -7.68 0.30
C ILE A 77 -2.91 -8.96 0.62
N ASP A 78 -3.55 -10.13 0.54
CA ASP A 78 -2.92 -11.42 0.79
C ASP A 78 -1.82 -11.70 -0.22
N GLU A 79 -2.09 -11.48 -1.52
CA GLU A 79 -1.09 -11.60 -2.58
C GLU A 79 0.12 -10.69 -2.32
N PHE A 80 -0.11 -9.45 -1.90
CA PHE A 80 0.95 -8.53 -1.53
C PHE A 80 1.77 -9.03 -0.33
N VAL A 81 1.12 -9.55 0.72
CA VAL A 81 1.80 -10.10 1.89
C VAL A 81 2.57 -11.37 1.53
N GLU A 82 2.10 -12.19 0.60
CA GLU A 82 2.75 -13.44 0.20
C GLU A 82 3.88 -13.26 -0.82
N ASN A 83 4.00 -12.08 -1.44
CA ASN A 83 5.02 -11.78 -2.44
C ASN A 83 6.45 -11.78 -1.84
N LYS A 84 7.11 -12.94 -1.90
CA LYS A 84 8.47 -13.14 -1.39
C LYS A 84 9.52 -12.32 -2.15
N ALA A 85 9.33 -12.09 -3.45
CA ALA A 85 10.29 -11.36 -4.27
C ALA A 85 10.35 -9.88 -3.86
N GLU A 86 9.19 -9.22 -3.73
CA GLU A 86 9.13 -7.82 -3.29
C GLU A 86 9.57 -7.66 -1.82
N LYS A 87 9.25 -8.63 -0.96
CA LYS A 87 9.78 -8.69 0.42
C LYS A 87 11.30 -8.71 0.45
N GLU A 88 11.94 -9.55 -0.37
CA GLU A 88 13.40 -9.64 -0.38
C GLU A 88 14.05 -8.40 -1.00
N LYS A 89 13.47 -7.84 -2.07
CA LYS A 89 13.91 -6.56 -2.65
C LYS A 89 13.90 -5.44 -1.62
N LEU A 90 12.84 -5.34 -0.82
CA LEU A 90 12.75 -4.34 0.25
C LEU A 90 13.80 -4.58 1.34
N ARG A 91 14.02 -5.83 1.77
CA ARG A 91 15.06 -6.17 2.74
C ARG A 91 16.46 -5.88 2.23
N ALA A 92 16.75 -6.21 0.98
CA ALA A 92 18.03 -5.91 0.34
C ALA A 92 18.30 -4.41 0.33
N ARG A 93 17.29 -3.60 -0.02
CA ARG A 93 17.37 -2.14 0.08
C ARG A 93 17.67 -1.69 1.51
N ILE A 94 16.94 -2.18 2.51
CA ILE A 94 17.17 -1.82 3.93
C ILE A 94 18.59 -2.16 4.37
N ARG A 95 19.09 -3.36 4.04
CA ARG A 95 20.46 -3.76 4.37
C ARG A 95 21.50 -2.87 3.69
N ALA A 96 21.26 -2.46 2.44
CA ALA A 96 22.12 -1.52 1.73
C ALA A 96 22.11 -0.12 2.36
N ASP A 97 20.95 0.35 2.83
CA ASP A 97 20.81 1.66 3.49
C ASP A 97 21.44 1.68 4.91
N LEU A 98 21.72 0.52 5.49
CA LEU A 98 22.37 0.35 6.81
C LEU A 98 23.88 0.04 6.74
N ALA A 99 24.42 -0.19 5.54
CA ALA A 99 25.84 -0.52 5.31
C ALA A 99 26.72 0.73 5.31
#